data_AF-A0A0F9P3D0-F1
#
_entry.id   AF-A0A0F9P3D0-F1
#
_cell.length_a   1.000
_cell.length_b   1.000
_cell.length_c   1.000
_cell.angle_alpha   90.00
_cell.angle_beta   90.00
_cell.angle_gamma   90.00
#
_symmetry.space_group_name_H-M   'P 1'
#
loop_
_entity.id
_entity.type
_entity.pdbx_description
1 polymer ?
#
loop_
_entity_poly.entity_id
_entity_poly.type
_entity_poly.pdbx_seq_one_letter_code
_entity_poly.pdbx_strand_id
1 'polypeptide(L)'
;MKKRTFSKQSMKNLAQYKDLSDEEFEKVWDTQQTDSEPVREFENRIELKISEFENDYDISDLKFNDLQVLRSLAQALITIEDLEIFNYKLRMEGISDQNLNLMDKIGRQVSQTRSDISKMQDDLKITRKIRKGDKELTVLSEIERLKTKAKEFYESKMNYVFCHKCNMLLSTAWFLYPNAKNRMTLTCNRKLDSGGLCNTIIKITTKELLGKRGTNKSEIMPESLI
;
A
#
# COMPACT_ATOMS: atom_id res chain seq x y z
N MET A 1 -23.74 -8.31 -15.69
CA MET A 1 -24.76 -9.32 -15.34
C MET A 1 -24.60 -9.72 -13.88
N LYS A 2 -25.60 -9.52 -13.01
CA LYS A 2 -25.54 -9.97 -11.61
C LYS A 2 -25.65 -11.50 -11.55
N LYS A 3 -24.56 -12.21 -11.23
CA LYS A 3 -24.60 -13.67 -10.99
C LYS A 3 -25.41 -13.92 -9.71
N ARG A 4 -26.52 -14.67 -9.83
CA ARG A 4 -27.32 -15.11 -8.68
C ARG A 4 -26.55 -16.21 -7.95
N THR A 5 -26.23 -15.98 -6.68
CA THR A 5 -25.76 -17.02 -5.75
C THR A 5 -26.95 -17.90 -5.36
N PHE A 6 -26.95 -19.17 -5.77
CA PHE A 6 -27.99 -20.13 -5.39
C PHE A 6 -27.63 -20.80 -4.07
N SER A 7 -28.60 -20.97 -3.16
CA SER A 7 -28.41 -21.74 -1.93
C SER A 7 -28.41 -23.25 -2.21
N LYS A 8 -27.73 -24.07 -1.38
CA LYS A 8 -27.65 -25.55 -1.48
C LYS A 8 -29.04 -26.19 -1.66
N GLN A 9 -30.04 -25.71 -0.93
CA GLN A 9 -31.44 -26.14 -1.05
C GLN A 9 -32.10 -25.73 -2.37
N SER A 10 -31.79 -24.54 -2.90
CA SER A 10 -32.32 -24.09 -4.19
C SER A 10 -31.76 -24.90 -5.35
N MET A 11 -30.51 -25.35 -5.24
CA MET A 11 -29.87 -26.18 -6.26
C MET A 11 -30.36 -27.63 -6.22
N LYS A 12 -30.57 -28.24 -5.04
CA LYS A 12 -31.14 -29.59 -4.92
C LYS A 12 -32.52 -29.73 -5.60
N ASN A 13 -33.28 -28.64 -5.60
CA ASN A 13 -34.62 -28.59 -6.20
C ASN A 13 -34.62 -28.41 -7.74
N LEU A 14 -33.47 -28.32 -8.39
CA LEU A 14 -33.40 -28.26 -9.85
C LEU A 14 -33.72 -29.64 -10.45
N ALA A 15 -34.40 -29.65 -11.59
CA ALA A 15 -34.78 -30.88 -12.31
C ALA A 15 -33.58 -31.82 -12.59
N GLN A 16 -32.37 -31.26 -12.66
CA GLN A 16 -31.12 -31.96 -12.94
C GLN A 16 -30.61 -32.81 -11.76
N TYR A 17 -31.04 -32.49 -10.53
CA TYR A 17 -30.56 -33.11 -9.30
C TYR A 17 -31.68 -33.78 -8.49
N LYS A 18 -32.89 -33.82 -9.07
CA LYS A 18 -34.12 -34.30 -8.42
C LYS A 18 -34.10 -35.81 -8.13
N ASP A 19 -33.36 -36.57 -8.94
CA ASP A 19 -33.28 -38.03 -8.85
C ASP A 19 -31.99 -38.53 -8.18
N LEU A 20 -31.13 -37.62 -7.71
CA LEU A 20 -29.92 -37.98 -6.95
C LEU A 20 -30.27 -38.21 -5.49
N SER A 21 -29.68 -39.24 -4.90
CA SER A 21 -29.72 -39.42 -3.44
C SER A 21 -28.96 -38.30 -2.73
N ASP A 22 -29.26 -38.10 -1.45
CA ASP A 22 -28.66 -37.03 -0.65
C ASP A 22 -27.12 -37.12 -0.61
N GLU A 23 -26.57 -38.34 -0.56
CA GLU A 23 -25.12 -38.59 -0.57
C GLU A 23 -24.49 -38.32 -1.95
N GLU A 24 -25.20 -38.60 -3.04
CA GLU A 24 -24.71 -38.33 -4.41
C GLU A 24 -24.78 -36.84 -4.73
N PHE A 25 -25.82 -36.15 -4.27
CA PHE A 25 -25.92 -34.70 -4.38
C PHE A 25 -24.82 -33.98 -3.58
N GLU A 26 -24.48 -34.46 -2.38
CA GLU A 26 -23.36 -33.89 -1.62
C GLU A 26 -22.02 -34.05 -2.33
N LYS A 27 -21.74 -35.22 -2.91
CA LYS A 27 -20.50 -35.40 -3.69
C LYS A 27 -20.41 -34.45 -4.89
N VAL A 28 -21.51 -34.26 -5.62
CA VAL A 28 -21.55 -33.35 -6.78
C VAL A 28 -21.43 -31.88 -6.33
N TRP A 29 -22.10 -31.51 -5.24
CA TRP A 29 -22.02 -30.17 -4.65
C TRP A 29 -20.63 -29.86 -4.12
N ASP A 30 -20.02 -30.80 -3.39
CA ASP A 30 -18.68 -30.64 -2.83
C ASP A 30 -17.64 -30.59 -3.95
N THR A 31 -17.77 -31.39 -5.01
CA THR A 31 -16.88 -31.31 -6.18
C THR A 31 -17.02 -29.93 -6.86
N GLN A 32 -18.24 -29.44 -7.08
CA GLN A 32 -18.47 -28.12 -7.67
C GLN A 32 -17.97 -26.97 -6.80
N GLN A 33 -18.12 -27.05 -5.47
CA GLN A 33 -17.59 -26.04 -4.55
C GLN A 33 -16.07 -26.09 -4.49
N THR A 34 -15.50 -27.28 -4.33
CA THR A 34 -14.05 -27.50 -4.21
C THR A 34 -13.31 -27.12 -5.48
N ASP A 35 -13.93 -27.25 -6.66
CA ASP A 35 -13.34 -26.75 -7.91
C ASP A 35 -13.53 -25.24 -8.09
N SER A 36 -14.56 -24.64 -7.47
CA SER A 36 -14.86 -23.21 -7.59
C SER A 36 -14.08 -22.32 -6.63
N GLU A 37 -13.72 -22.81 -5.43
CA GLU A 37 -12.99 -22.03 -4.41
C GLU A 37 -11.52 -21.74 -4.79
N PRO A 38 -10.70 -22.71 -5.23
CA PRO A 38 -9.31 -22.49 -5.61
C PRO A 38 -9.19 -21.56 -6.82
N VAL A 39 -10.12 -21.70 -7.78
CA VAL A 39 -10.20 -20.81 -8.95
C VAL A 39 -10.51 -19.39 -8.51
N ARG A 40 -11.42 -19.21 -7.55
CA ARG A 40 -11.78 -17.88 -7.04
C ARG A 40 -10.66 -17.23 -6.23
N GLU A 41 -9.91 -18.00 -5.44
CA GLU A 41 -8.74 -17.50 -4.71
C GLU A 41 -7.64 -17.05 -5.67
N PHE A 42 -7.36 -17.84 -6.71
CA PHE A 42 -6.39 -17.49 -7.74
C PHE A 42 -6.80 -16.23 -8.51
N GLU A 43 -8.08 -16.11 -8.86
CA GLU A 43 -8.64 -14.92 -9.49
C GLU A 43 -8.49 -13.67 -8.61
N ASN A 44 -8.75 -13.77 -7.30
CA ASN A 44 -8.54 -12.66 -6.37
C ASN A 44 -7.05 -12.25 -6.30
N ARG A 45 -6.11 -13.22 -6.35
CA ARG A 45 -4.66 -12.93 -6.39
C ARG A 45 -4.29 -12.19 -7.67
N ILE A 46 -4.87 -12.57 -8.81
CA ILE A 46 -4.68 -11.87 -10.09
C ILE A 46 -5.20 -10.43 -9.99
N GLU A 47 -6.42 -10.24 -9.51
CA GLU A 47 -7.01 -8.90 -9.35
C GLU A 47 -6.18 -8.01 -8.42
N LEU A 48 -5.67 -8.55 -7.31
CA LEU A 48 -4.77 -7.83 -6.41
C LEU A 48 -3.49 -7.39 -7.13
N LYS A 49 -2.86 -8.30 -7.88
CA LYS A 49 -1.63 -8.01 -8.63
C LYS A 49 -1.87 -6.95 -9.72
N ILE A 50 -3.00 -7.02 -10.43
CA ILE A 50 -3.40 -6.00 -11.39
C ILE A 50 -3.61 -4.64 -10.70
N SER A 51 -4.23 -4.64 -9.52
CA SER A 51 -4.42 -3.41 -8.72
C SER A 51 -3.09 -2.80 -8.28
N GLU A 52 -2.08 -3.61 -7.95
CA GLU A 52 -0.71 -3.14 -7.71
C GLU A 52 -0.14 -2.45 -8.96
N PHE A 53 -0.31 -3.07 -10.14
CA PHE A 53 0.10 -2.45 -11.41
C PHE A 53 -0.67 -1.15 -11.70
N GLU A 54 -1.96 -1.06 -11.37
CA GLU A 54 -2.77 0.17 -11.51
C GLU A 54 -2.25 1.31 -10.65
N ASN A 55 -1.71 1.01 -9.48
CA ASN A 55 -1.15 2.02 -8.59
C ASN A 55 0.18 2.55 -9.14
N ASP A 56 1.05 1.66 -9.61
CA ASP A 56 2.41 1.99 -10.04
C ASP A 56 2.50 2.55 -11.47
N TYR A 57 1.60 2.12 -12.35
CA TYR A 57 1.61 2.42 -13.78
C TYR A 57 0.30 3.07 -14.21
N ASP A 58 0.37 3.96 -15.20
CA ASP A 58 -0.85 4.53 -15.77
C ASP A 58 -1.44 3.56 -16.80
N ILE A 59 -2.28 2.65 -16.32
CA ILE A 59 -2.90 1.64 -17.17
C ILE A 59 -4.30 2.03 -17.66
N SER A 60 -4.75 3.25 -17.35
CA SER A 60 -6.11 3.72 -17.66
C SER A 60 -6.41 3.81 -19.17
N ASP A 61 -5.35 4.00 -19.98
CA ASP A 61 -5.41 4.05 -21.45
C ASP A 61 -5.07 2.71 -22.14
N LEU A 62 -4.91 1.61 -21.39
CA LEU A 62 -4.61 0.31 -22.00
C LEU A 62 -5.78 -0.19 -22.86
N LYS A 63 -5.46 -0.67 -24.07
CA LYS A 63 -6.46 -1.32 -24.92
C LYS A 63 -6.82 -2.67 -24.32
N PHE A 64 -7.97 -3.22 -24.72
CA PHE A 64 -8.45 -4.53 -24.26
C PHE A 64 -7.40 -5.65 -24.42
N ASN A 65 -6.67 -5.67 -25.53
CA ASN A 65 -5.60 -6.65 -25.75
C ASN A 65 -4.46 -6.47 -24.75
N ASP A 66 -4.08 -5.24 -24.43
CA ASP A 66 -3.03 -4.94 -23.47
C ASP A 66 -3.48 -5.30 -22.04
N LEU A 67 -4.75 -5.11 -21.70
CA LEU A 67 -5.33 -5.60 -20.43
C LEU A 67 -5.26 -7.12 -20.31
N GLN A 68 -5.47 -7.85 -21.42
CA GLN A 68 -5.33 -9.30 -21.44
C GLN A 68 -3.87 -9.75 -21.28
N VAL A 69 -2.92 -9.00 -21.85
CA VAL A 69 -1.48 -9.24 -21.64
C VAL A 69 -1.08 -8.91 -20.21
N LEU A 70 -1.61 -7.84 -19.62
CA LEU A 70 -1.38 -7.48 -18.21
C LEU A 70 -1.89 -8.57 -17.26
N ARG A 71 -3.07 -9.13 -17.55
CA ARG A 71 -3.62 -10.26 -16.80
C ARG A 71 -2.74 -11.51 -16.93
N SER A 72 -2.27 -11.81 -18.13
CA SER A 72 -1.33 -12.92 -18.38
C SER A 72 0.00 -12.70 -17.64
N LEU A 73 0.48 -11.46 -17.59
CA LEU A 73 1.68 -11.07 -16.84
C LEU A 73 1.49 -11.28 -15.33
N ALA A 74 0.37 -10.80 -14.76
CA ALA A 74 0.02 -11.02 -13.37
C ALA A 74 -0.02 -12.52 -13.02
N GLN A 75 -0.65 -13.33 -13.88
CA GLN A 75 -0.71 -14.78 -13.72
C GLN A 75 0.68 -15.43 -13.76
N ALA A 76 1.55 -15.00 -14.67
CA ALA A 76 2.91 -15.52 -14.78
C ALA A 76 3.77 -15.18 -13.56
N LEU A 77 3.62 -13.97 -12.99
CA LEU A 77 4.30 -13.57 -11.75
C LEU A 77 3.87 -14.43 -10.57
N ILE A 78 2.57 -14.62 -10.40
CA ILE A 78 2.01 -15.51 -9.36
C ILE A 78 2.53 -16.93 -9.52
N THR A 79 2.58 -17.43 -10.77
CA THR A 79 3.07 -18.78 -11.07
C THR A 79 4.55 -18.95 -10.68
N ILE A 80 5.39 -17.93 -10.90
CA ILE A 80 6.78 -17.97 -10.42
C ILE A 80 6.84 -18.03 -8.90
N GLU A 81 6.09 -17.18 -8.20
CA GLU A 81 6.05 -17.18 -6.73
C GLU A 81 5.64 -18.56 -6.19
N ASP A 82 4.60 -19.17 -6.76
CA ASP A 82 4.11 -20.49 -6.37
C ASP A 82 5.13 -21.60 -6.66
N LEU A 83 5.80 -21.56 -7.82
CA LEU A 83 6.86 -22.50 -8.18
C LEU A 83 8.10 -22.35 -7.27
N GLU A 84 8.44 -21.14 -6.86
CA GLU A 84 9.56 -20.87 -5.94
C GLU A 84 9.24 -21.39 -4.52
N ILE A 85 8.02 -21.18 -4.03
CA ILE A 85 7.54 -21.75 -2.75
C ILE A 85 7.56 -23.28 -2.83
N PHE A 86 7.09 -23.86 -3.92
CA PHE A 86 7.08 -25.31 -4.12
C PHE A 86 8.51 -25.88 -4.18
N ASN A 87 9.42 -25.23 -4.90
CA ASN A 87 10.84 -25.60 -4.93
C ASN A 87 11.48 -25.53 -3.54
N TYR A 88 11.14 -24.51 -2.74
CA TYR A 88 11.61 -24.41 -1.36
C TYR A 88 11.11 -25.58 -0.50
N LYS A 89 9.83 -25.96 -0.61
CA LYS A 89 9.27 -27.13 0.10
C LYS A 89 9.96 -28.44 -0.28
N LEU A 90 10.20 -28.67 -1.57
CA LEU A 90 10.93 -29.86 -2.04
C LEU A 90 12.36 -29.95 -1.48
N ARG A 91 13.03 -28.80 -1.30
CA ARG A 91 14.35 -28.78 -0.65
C ARG A 91 14.29 -29.13 0.83
N MET A 92 13.20 -28.79 1.51
CA MET A 92 12.99 -29.09 2.93
C MET A 92 12.64 -30.57 3.18
N GLU A 93 12.01 -31.24 2.23
CA GLU A 93 11.67 -32.68 2.31
C GLU A 93 12.88 -33.60 2.09
N GLY A 94 14.04 -33.05 1.76
CA GLY A 94 15.29 -33.78 1.54
C GLY A 94 15.59 -34.06 0.07
N ILE A 95 16.85 -34.40 -0.21
CA ILE A 95 17.33 -34.65 -1.57
C ILE A 95 17.06 -36.11 -1.94
N SER A 96 16.03 -36.34 -2.76
CA SER A 96 15.78 -37.61 -3.45
C SER A 96 15.97 -37.45 -4.96
N ASP A 97 16.28 -38.51 -5.69
CA ASP A 97 16.41 -38.46 -7.16
C ASP A 97 15.10 -38.01 -7.85
N GLN A 98 13.95 -38.30 -7.24
CA GLN A 98 12.66 -37.82 -7.71
C GLN A 98 12.53 -36.30 -7.50
N ASN A 99 12.94 -35.79 -6.34
CA ASN A 99 12.93 -34.36 -6.03
C ASN A 99 13.90 -33.60 -6.92
N LEU A 100 15.09 -34.14 -7.21
CA LEU A 100 16.08 -33.53 -8.11
C LEU A 100 15.53 -33.37 -9.54
N ASN A 101 14.89 -34.40 -10.08
CA ASN A 101 14.26 -34.33 -11.40
C ASN A 101 13.10 -33.32 -11.44
N LEU A 102 12.31 -33.25 -10.37
CA LEU A 102 11.22 -32.28 -10.27
C LEU A 102 11.76 -30.85 -10.18
N MET A 103 12.82 -30.64 -9.38
CA MET A 103 13.49 -29.34 -9.23
C MET A 103 14.10 -28.84 -10.54
N ASP A 104 14.70 -29.71 -11.37
CA ASP A 104 15.23 -29.32 -12.69
C ASP A 104 14.10 -28.90 -13.63
N LYS A 105 12.98 -29.63 -13.64
CA LYS A 105 11.78 -29.26 -14.42
C LYS A 105 11.22 -27.91 -13.97
N ILE A 106 11.11 -27.68 -12.66
CA ILE A 106 10.70 -26.39 -12.10
C ILE A 106 11.67 -25.29 -12.52
N GLY A 107 12.98 -25.53 -12.45
CA GLY A 107 14.01 -24.57 -12.85
C GLY A 107 13.89 -24.14 -14.31
N ARG A 108 13.61 -25.08 -15.22
CA ARG A 108 13.34 -24.80 -16.64
C ARG A 108 12.05 -24.00 -16.80
N GLN A 109 10.98 -24.38 -16.11
CA GLN A 109 9.69 -23.69 -16.17
C GLN A 109 9.79 -22.26 -15.64
N VAL A 110 10.51 -22.03 -14.53
CA VAL A 110 10.79 -20.69 -13.99
C VAL A 110 11.59 -19.87 -14.99
N SER A 111 12.63 -20.44 -15.60
CA SER A 111 13.47 -19.74 -16.59
C SER A 111 12.66 -19.33 -17.82
N GLN A 112 11.81 -20.23 -18.33
CA GLN A 112 10.90 -19.94 -19.44
C GLN A 112 9.89 -18.84 -19.08
N THR A 113 9.25 -18.98 -17.91
CA THR A 113 8.26 -18.00 -17.44
C THR A 113 8.89 -16.62 -17.23
N ARG A 114 10.14 -16.54 -16.75
CA ARG A 114 10.90 -15.28 -16.67
C ARG A 114 11.14 -14.66 -18.05
N SER A 115 11.49 -15.47 -19.05
CA SER A 115 11.64 -14.98 -20.43
C SER A 115 10.32 -14.42 -20.98
N ASP A 116 9.21 -15.11 -20.71
CA ASP A 116 7.89 -14.68 -21.20
C ASP A 116 7.39 -13.44 -20.45
N ILE A 117 7.67 -13.32 -19.15
CA ILE A 117 7.45 -12.09 -18.38
C ILE A 117 8.20 -10.91 -19.00
N SER A 118 9.48 -11.07 -19.33
CA SER A 118 10.25 -9.99 -19.96
C SER A 118 9.63 -9.54 -21.29
N LYS A 119 9.18 -10.50 -22.13
CA LYS A 119 8.49 -10.18 -23.39
C LYS A 119 7.17 -9.44 -23.13
N MET A 120 6.34 -9.92 -22.20
CA MET A 120 5.09 -9.27 -21.85
C MET A 120 5.30 -7.87 -21.29
N GLN A 121 6.35 -7.66 -20.48
CA GLN A 121 6.71 -6.34 -19.95
C GLN A 121 7.18 -5.37 -21.04
N ASP A 122 7.92 -5.87 -22.04
CA ASP A 122 8.35 -5.09 -23.19
C ASP A 122 7.17 -4.75 -24.13
N ASP A 123 6.27 -5.70 -24.37
CA ASP A 123 5.04 -5.51 -25.15
C ASP A 123 4.14 -4.45 -24.51
N LEU A 124 3.97 -4.52 -23.20
CA LEU A 124 3.23 -3.53 -22.40
C LEU A 124 4.00 -2.21 -22.21
N LYS A 125 5.26 -2.14 -22.65
CA LYS A 125 6.17 -0.98 -22.48
C LYS A 125 6.33 -0.52 -21.02
N ILE A 126 6.09 -1.44 -20.08
CA ILE A 126 6.23 -1.23 -18.62
C ILE A 126 7.69 -0.94 -18.27
N THR A 127 8.65 -1.40 -19.09
CA THR A 127 10.10 -1.25 -18.88
C THR A 127 10.67 0.13 -19.20
N ARG A 128 10.00 0.98 -20.01
CA ARG A 128 10.61 2.25 -20.49
C ARG A 128 9.74 3.49 -20.60
N LYS A 129 8.40 3.46 -20.46
CA LYS A 129 7.59 4.65 -20.83
C LYS A 129 6.40 5.05 -19.95
N ILE A 130 5.98 4.27 -18.95
CA ILE A 130 4.68 4.53 -18.29
C ILE A 130 4.71 4.23 -16.78
N ARG A 131 5.77 4.60 -16.06
CA ARG A 131 5.56 4.85 -14.63
C ARG A 131 4.77 6.15 -14.53
N LYS A 132 3.78 6.23 -13.63
CA LYS A 132 3.07 7.51 -13.38
C LYS A 132 4.02 8.68 -13.02
N GLY A 133 5.29 8.39 -12.71
CA GLY A 133 6.35 9.38 -12.54
C GLY A 133 6.96 9.99 -13.81
N ASP A 134 6.75 9.41 -15.00
CA ASP A 134 7.39 9.85 -16.26
C ASP A 134 6.46 10.61 -17.22
N LYS A 135 5.18 10.84 -16.87
CA LYS A 135 4.34 11.85 -17.54
C LYS A 135 4.84 13.24 -17.11
N GLU A 136 5.93 13.68 -17.77
CA GLU A 136 6.50 15.04 -17.76
C GLU A 136 6.62 15.70 -16.38
N LEU A 137 7.50 15.18 -15.52
CA LEU A 137 8.10 16.03 -14.49
C LEU A 137 8.99 17.06 -15.19
N THR A 138 8.43 18.20 -15.60
CA THR A 138 9.23 19.39 -15.87
C THR A 138 10.11 19.65 -14.63
N VAL A 139 11.36 20.09 -14.80
CA VAL A 139 12.26 20.41 -13.68
C VAL A 139 11.56 21.32 -12.65
N LEU A 140 10.67 22.18 -13.12
CA LEU A 140 9.80 23.03 -12.30
C LEU A 140 8.84 22.22 -11.41
N SER A 141 8.13 21.24 -11.96
CA SER A 141 7.22 20.39 -11.18
C SER A 141 7.95 19.50 -10.16
N GLU A 142 9.17 19.04 -10.45
CA GLU A 142 9.97 18.30 -9.46
C GLU A 142 10.48 19.23 -8.36
N ILE A 143 10.87 20.46 -8.71
CA ILE A 143 11.19 21.50 -7.72
C ILE A 143 9.97 21.81 -6.85
N GLU A 144 8.77 21.90 -7.42
CA GLU A 144 7.53 22.10 -6.65
C GLU A 144 7.21 20.92 -5.74
N ARG A 145 7.41 19.69 -6.22
CA ARG A 145 7.26 18.48 -5.40
C ARG A 145 8.25 18.46 -4.25
N LEU A 146 9.52 18.80 -4.51
CA LEU A 146 10.55 18.89 -3.48
C LEU A 146 10.26 20.01 -2.47
N LYS A 147 9.76 21.16 -2.94
CA LYS A 147 9.29 22.24 -2.05
C LYS A 147 8.13 21.78 -1.18
N THR A 148 7.18 21.03 -1.74
CA THR A 148 6.03 20.49 -1.01
C THR A 148 6.49 19.49 0.04
N LYS A 149 7.33 18.52 -0.32
CA LYS A 149 7.92 17.56 0.63
C LYS A 149 8.77 18.24 1.69
N ALA A 150 9.54 19.26 1.33
CA ALA A 150 10.34 20.03 2.28
C ALA A 150 9.45 20.81 3.25
N LYS A 151 8.32 21.35 2.78
CA LYS A 151 7.31 22.01 3.59
C LYS A 151 6.64 21.04 4.56
N GLU A 152 6.16 19.89 4.08
CA GLU A 152 5.59 18.83 4.92
C GLU A 152 6.60 18.31 5.96
N PHE A 153 7.85 18.13 5.56
CA PHE A 153 8.94 17.74 6.47
C PHE A 153 9.20 18.83 7.52
N TYR A 154 9.25 20.09 7.10
CA TYR A 154 9.42 21.23 8.00
C TYR A 154 8.27 21.31 9.01
N GLU A 155 7.03 21.19 8.55
CA GLU A 155 5.82 21.26 9.39
C GLU A 155 5.71 20.08 10.37
N SER A 156 6.07 18.87 9.93
CA SER A 156 6.08 17.70 10.80
C SER A 156 7.20 17.70 11.85
N LYS A 157 8.29 18.44 11.63
CA LYS A 157 9.44 18.50 12.55
C LYS A 157 9.49 19.75 13.41
N MET A 158 8.89 20.85 12.96
CA MET A 158 8.88 22.09 13.69
C MET A 158 7.90 22.07 14.85
N ASN A 159 8.36 22.61 15.97
CA ASN A 159 7.53 22.81 17.15
C ASN A 159 7.28 24.29 17.32
N TYR A 160 6.04 24.66 17.55
CA TYR A 160 5.58 26.02 17.69
C TYR A 160 5.25 26.30 19.14
N VAL A 161 5.83 27.37 19.69
CA VAL A 161 5.57 27.80 21.06
C VAL A 161 4.87 29.14 21.05
N PHE A 162 3.61 29.14 21.46
CA PHE A 162 2.77 30.32 21.56
C PHE A 162 2.67 30.83 22.99
N CYS A 163 2.43 32.13 23.12
CA CYS A 163 2.03 32.71 24.38
C CYS A 163 0.58 32.33 24.73
N HIS A 164 0.36 31.72 25.89
CA HIS A 164 -1.00 31.35 26.33
C HIS A 164 -1.92 32.56 26.56
N LYS A 165 -1.35 33.76 26.79
CA LYS A 165 -2.09 34.97 27.16
C LYS A 165 -2.46 35.83 25.95
N CYS A 166 -1.52 36.02 25.02
CA CYS A 166 -1.71 36.90 23.86
C CYS A 166 -1.66 36.17 22.52
N ASN A 167 -1.57 34.84 22.51
CA ASN A 167 -1.53 33.98 21.32
C ASN A 167 -0.41 34.31 20.31
N MET A 168 0.61 35.06 20.72
CA MET A 168 1.75 35.38 19.86
C MET A 168 2.69 34.19 19.78
N LEU A 169 3.17 33.86 18.58
CA LEU A 169 4.25 32.90 18.38
C LEU A 169 5.54 33.47 19.01
N LEU A 170 6.11 32.74 19.96
CA LEU A 170 7.34 33.11 20.67
C LEU A 170 8.57 32.44 20.07
N SER A 171 8.44 31.20 19.59
CA SER A 171 9.55 30.45 19.02
C SER A 171 9.07 29.32 18.11
N THR A 172 9.89 29.03 17.09
CA THR A 172 9.84 27.81 16.27
C THR A 172 11.12 27.04 16.52
N ALA A 173 11.00 25.80 16.99
CA ALA A 173 12.16 24.99 17.35
C ALA A 173 12.07 23.57 16.76
N TRP A 174 13.19 23.11 16.22
CA TRP A 174 13.37 21.71 15.84
C TRP A 174 14.28 21.01 16.85
N PHE A 175 13.76 19.96 17.48
CA PHE A 175 14.50 19.15 18.43
C PHE A 175 14.93 17.83 17.77
N LEU A 176 16.24 17.64 17.59
CA LEU A 176 16.83 16.40 17.07
C LEU A 176 16.61 15.21 18.02
N TYR A 177 16.74 15.44 19.33
CA TYR A 177 16.61 14.41 20.36
C TYR A 177 15.68 14.90 21.48
N PRO A 178 14.39 14.54 21.44
CA PRO A 178 13.45 14.93 22.49
C PRO A 178 13.73 14.18 23.79
N ASN A 179 13.86 14.93 24.89
CA ASN A 179 14.10 14.38 26.23
C ASN A 179 13.34 15.21 27.27
N ALA A 180 12.78 14.54 28.29
CA ALA A 180 12.16 15.21 29.43
C ALA A 180 13.10 16.18 30.18
N LYS A 181 14.42 15.99 30.04
CA LYS A 181 15.44 16.88 30.60
C LYS A 181 15.64 18.17 29.79
N ASN A 182 15.30 18.18 28.50
CA ASN A 182 15.46 19.35 27.64
C ASN A 182 14.28 20.31 27.88
N ARG A 183 14.59 21.47 28.47
CA ARG A 183 13.63 22.51 28.84
C ARG A 183 13.95 23.80 28.12
N MET A 184 12.91 24.47 27.63
CA MET A 184 12.99 25.79 27.04
C MET A 184 12.19 26.76 27.91
N THR A 185 12.78 27.93 28.20
CA THR A 185 12.11 29.02 28.91
C THR A 185 12.05 30.22 27.99
N LEU A 186 10.85 30.70 27.68
CA LEU A 186 10.61 31.85 26.81
C LEU A 186 9.83 32.92 27.56
N THR A 187 10.14 34.18 27.32
CA THR A 187 9.41 35.32 27.89
C THR A 187 8.71 36.08 26.78
N CYS A 188 7.41 36.29 26.92
CA CYS A 188 6.62 37.05 25.95
C CYS A 188 6.74 38.56 26.21
N ASN A 189 7.34 39.28 25.28
CA ASN A 189 7.53 40.73 25.35
C ASN A 189 6.54 41.51 24.47
N ARG A 190 5.38 40.92 24.14
CA ARG A 190 4.36 41.59 23.31
C ARG A 190 3.78 42.79 24.05
N LYS A 191 3.68 43.94 23.36
CA LYS A 191 2.88 45.08 23.81
C LYS A 191 1.39 44.77 23.61
N LEU A 192 0.62 44.90 24.69
CA LEU A 192 -0.84 44.75 24.67
C LEU A 192 -1.47 46.10 24.31
N ASP A 193 -2.72 46.08 23.84
CA ASP A 193 -3.48 47.28 23.46
C ASP A 193 -3.68 48.25 24.64
N SER A 194 -3.55 47.73 25.87
CA SER A 194 -3.55 48.51 27.11
C SER A 194 -2.23 49.25 27.41
N GLY A 195 -1.25 49.23 26.48
CA GLY A 195 0.06 49.89 26.62
C GLY A 195 1.08 49.13 27.49
N GLY A 196 0.69 48.05 28.16
CA GLY A 196 1.56 47.20 28.99
C GLY A 196 2.23 46.05 28.22
N LEU A 197 3.34 45.53 28.75
CA LEU A 197 3.98 44.31 28.22
C LEU A 197 3.32 43.05 28.79
N CYS A 198 3.25 41.98 27.98
CA CYS A 198 2.68 40.70 28.40
C CYS A 198 3.50 40.03 29.53
N ASN A 199 4.83 40.08 29.44
CA ASN A 199 5.84 39.54 30.38
C ASN A 199 5.59 38.11 30.88
N THR A 200 4.85 37.31 30.11
CA THR A 200 4.50 35.95 30.50
C THR A 200 5.68 35.03 30.26
N ILE A 201 6.10 34.31 31.30
CA ILE A 201 7.19 33.33 31.23
C ILE A 201 6.60 31.94 30.99
N ILE A 202 7.09 31.27 29.96
CA ILE A 202 6.61 29.98 29.51
C ILE A 202 7.75 28.98 29.63
N LYS A 203 7.54 27.93 30.40
CA LYS A 203 8.49 26.83 30.60
C LYS A 203 7.89 25.58 29.98
N ILE A 204 8.54 25.03 28.97
CA ILE A 204 8.06 23.84 28.27
C ILE A 204 9.19 22.86 28.09
N THR A 205 8.87 21.58 28.25
CA THR A 205 9.80 20.48 27.94
C THR A 205 9.59 20.00 26.50
N THR A 206 10.66 19.50 25.87
CA THR A 206 10.56 18.93 24.52
C THR A 206 9.59 17.73 24.44
N LYS A 207 9.44 16.99 25.54
CA LYS A 207 8.48 15.87 25.67
C LYS A 207 7.03 16.36 25.61
N GLU A 208 6.71 17.46 26.27
CA GLU A 208 5.36 18.05 26.28
C GLU A 208 4.95 18.57 24.89
N LEU A 209 5.88 19.14 24.12
CA LEU A 209 5.61 19.60 22.76
C LEU A 209 5.30 18.44 21.82
N LEU A 210 6.07 17.36 21.87
CA LEU A 210 5.80 16.18 21.05
C LEU A 210 4.46 15.52 21.37
N GLY A 211 4.12 15.42 22.66
CA GLY A 211 2.82 14.87 23.08
C GLY A 211 1.62 15.67 22.58
N LYS A 212 1.82 16.96 22.25
CA LYS A 212 0.79 17.87 21.75
C LYS A 212 0.96 18.23 20.27
N ARG A 213 1.45 17.28 19.46
CA ARG A 213 1.66 17.45 18.00
C ARG A 213 2.52 18.67 17.64
N GLY A 214 3.54 18.96 18.46
CA GLY A 214 4.49 20.03 18.22
C GLY A 214 4.01 21.42 18.62
N THR A 215 2.85 21.59 19.25
CA THR A 215 2.39 22.90 19.75
C THR A 215 2.09 22.86 21.25
N ASN A 216 2.36 23.94 21.98
CA ASN A 216 1.92 24.06 23.37
C ASN A 216 0.44 24.46 23.50
N LYS A 217 -0.21 24.85 22.39
CA LYS A 217 -1.63 25.22 22.30
C LYS A 217 -2.27 24.49 21.11
N SER A 218 -3.05 23.44 21.38
CA SER A 218 -3.71 22.63 20.33
C SER A 218 -4.82 23.37 19.57
N GLU A 219 -5.36 24.45 20.13
CA GLU A 219 -6.42 25.28 19.52
C GLU A 219 -5.89 26.23 18.43
N ILE A 220 -4.58 26.45 18.40
CA ILE A 220 -3.90 27.33 17.45
C ILE A 220 -2.92 26.45 16.69
N MET A 221 -3.46 25.66 15.76
CA MET A 221 -2.64 24.99 14.77
C MET A 221 -2.43 25.98 13.60
N PRO A 222 -1.20 26.14 13.10
CA PRO A 222 -0.98 26.73 11.78
C PRO A 222 -1.94 26.09 10.77
N GLU A 223 -2.47 26.85 9.81
CA GLU A 223 -3.34 26.30 8.74
C GLU A 223 -2.70 25.11 8.01
N SER A 224 -1.37 25.00 8.04
CA SER A 224 -0.64 23.88 7.47
C SER A 224 -0.60 22.60 8.31
N LEU A 225 -1.13 22.62 9.54
CA LEU A 225 -1.27 21.46 10.42
C LEU A 225 -2.75 21.07 10.67
N ILE A 226 -3.70 21.74 10.02
CA ILE A 226 -5.14 21.44 10.04
C ILE A 226 -5.48 20.44 8.94
#